data_AF-A0A7V1ZHV8-F1
#
_entry.id   AF-A0A7V1ZHV8-F1
#
_cell.length_a   1.000
_cell.length_b   1.000
_cell.length_c   1.000
_cell.angle_alpha   90.00
_cell.angle_beta   90.00
_cell.angle_gamma   90.00
#
_symmetry.space_group_name_H-M   'P 1'
#
loop_
_entity.id
_entity.type
_entity.pdbx_description
1 polymer ?
#
loop_
_entity_poly.entity_id
_entity_poly.type
_entity_poly.pdbx_seq_one_letter_code
_entity_poly.pdbx_strand_id
1 'polypeptide(L)'
;MLESEPILLAICLVNFLVLGSARFRALIRLVAIQGWLLGFLVLTTGGLFASPWRVWALALASATLKGLVFPKLLQNALRELDVQREERPLVGFSASLLVGLGLFVFSLKAAARLPLPSPLVLRLLLPSAFFTMLVGLFLITARRTALAQVLGYLVLENGVFLAGLALTREAPLSVELGILLDIFLGIFIMGLVMYHISREFDTLDTDVIARRGIVGRGVLVDAAAYFEAVGRPLDPAVRVALGPGDLEAVLGWEGVGLEAGDILLLRTGWLRWYLGLAEAGRRALAG
;
A
#
# COMPACT_ATOMS: atom_id res chain seq x y z
N MET A 1 23.96 -29.13 -17.79
CA MET A 1 22.78 -29.30 -18.67
C MET A 1 21.63 -30.11 -18.04
N LEU A 2 21.77 -30.70 -16.84
CA LEU A 2 20.70 -31.31 -16.02
C LEU A 2 20.13 -30.39 -14.92
N GLU A 3 20.70 -29.19 -14.73
CA GLU A 3 20.51 -28.43 -13.49
C GLU A 3 19.24 -27.56 -13.44
N SER A 4 18.55 -27.34 -14.57
CA SER A 4 17.36 -26.47 -14.62
C SER A 4 16.03 -27.18 -14.36
N GLU A 5 15.93 -28.49 -14.62
CA GLU A 5 14.75 -29.30 -14.33
C GLU A 5 14.30 -29.23 -12.85
N PRO A 6 15.19 -29.40 -11.84
CA PRO A 6 14.77 -29.29 -10.44
C PRO A 6 14.25 -27.89 -10.10
N ILE A 7 14.77 -26.84 -10.73
CA ILE A 7 14.30 -25.47 -10.52
C ILE A 7 12.88 -25.31 -11.06
N LEU A 8 12.59 -25.84 -12.25
CA LEU A 8 11.26 -25.78 -12.86
C LEU A 8 10.22 -26.59 -12.05
N LEU A 9 10.62 -27.76 -11.54
CA LEU A 9 9.79 -28.54 -10.63
C LEU A 9 9.54 -27.80 -9.32
N ALA A 10 10.56 -27.13 -8.76
CA ALA A 10 10.42 -26.29 -7.58
C ALA A 10 9.47 -25.11 -7.83
N ILE A 11 9.53 -24.46 -9.00
CA ILE A 11 8.58 -23.41 -9.40
C ILE A 11 7.15 -23.95 -9.45
N CYS A 12 6.94 -25.13 -10.06
CA CYS A 12 5.63 -25.77 -10.09
C CYS A 12 5.12 -26.11 -8.68
N LEU A 13 5.99 -26.64 -7.81
CA LEU A 13 5.66 -26.91 -6.42
C LEU A 13 5.27 -25.63 -5.68
N VAL A 14 6.03 -24.56 -5.85
CA VAL A 14 5.72 -23.24 -5.27
C VAL A 14 4.36 -22.74 -5.76
N ASN A 15 4.01 -22.91 -7.04
CA ASN A 15 2.68 -22.54 -7.55
C ASN A 15 1.55 -23.30 -6.83
N PHE A 16 1.70 -24.60 -6.57
CA PHE A 16 0.73 -25.36 -5.77
C PHE A 16 0.64 -24.84 -4.32
N LEU A 17 1.77 -24.51 -3.71
CA LEU A 17 1.79 -23.93 -2.36
C LEU A 17 1.14 -22.54 -2.32
N VAL A 18 1.31 -21.73 -3.38
CA VAL A 18 0.68 -20.41 -3.51
C VAL A 18 -0.84 -20.56 -3.61
N LEU A 19 -1.33 -21.49 -4.43
CA LEU A 19 -2.77 -21.81 -4.55
C LEU A 19 -3.35 -22.30 -3.21
N GLY A 20 -2.61 -23.13 -2.49
CA GLY A 20 -3.00 -23.69 -1.20
C GLY A 20 -2.85 -22.72 -0.02
N SER A 21 -2.31 -21.53 -0.21
CA SER A 21 -2.08 -20.61 0.91
C SER A 21 -3.20 -19.57 1.01
N ALA A 22 -3.72 -19.39 2.22
CA ALA A 22 -4.70 -18.34 2.55
C ALA A 22 -4.05 -17.11 3.21
N ARG A 23 -2.79 -17.24 3.63
CA ARG A 23 -2.07 -16.22 4.42
C ARG A 23 -1.22 -15.34 3.52
N PHE A 24 -1.50 -14.04 3.49
CA PHE A 24 -0.71 -13.06 2.70
C PHE A 24 0.79 -13.14 2.96
N ARG A 25 1.22 -13.24 4.23
CA ARG A 25 2.65 -13.36 4.57
C ARG A 25 3.29 -14.60 3.96
N ALA A 26 2.56 -15.71 3.90
CA ALA A 26 3.04 -16.94 3.28
C ALA A 26 3.06 -16.80 1.75
N LEU A 27 2.03 -16.19 1.13
CA LEU A 27 2.03 -15.89 -0.31
C LEU A 27 3.23 -15.02 -0.68
N ILE A 28 3.46 -13.91 0.03
CA ILE A 28 4.58 -13.00 -0.26
C ILE A 28 5.92 -13.75 -0.18
N ARG A 29 6.11 -14.61 0.83
CA ARG A 29 7.33 -15.43 0.95
C ARG A 29 7.48 -16.43 -0.19
N LEU A 30 6.40 -17.11 -0.58
CA LEU A 30 6.42 -18.08 -1.68
C LEU A 30 6.72 -17.41 -3.01
N VAL A 31 6.14 -16.24 -3.27
CA VAL A 31 6.42 -15.45 -4.49
C VAL A 31 7.85 -14.91 -4.48
N ALA A 32 8.39 -14.52 -3.32
CA ALA A 32 9.80 -14.15 -3.17
C ALA A 32 10.73 -15.32 -3.52
N ILE A 33 10.44 -16.52 -3.01
CA ILE A 33 11.18 -17.75 -3.34
C ILE A 33 11.10 -18.01 -4.85
N GLN A 34 9.92 -17.86 -5.46
CA GLN A 34 9.77 -17.99 -6.91
C GLN A 34 10.65 -17.00 -7.68
N GLY A 35 10.72 -15.74 -7.23
CA GLY A 35 11.61 -14.73 -7.82
C GLY A 35 13.10 -15.12 -7.77
N TRP A 36 13.56 -15.67 -6.64
CA TRP A 36 14.93 -16.20 -6.53
C TRP A 36 15.17 -17.41 -7.42
N LEU A 37 14.21 -18.35 -7.50
CA LEU A 37 14.29 -19.52 -8.37
C LEU A 37 14.39 -19.10 -9.85
N LEU A 38 13.65 -18.08 -10.27
CA LEU A 38 13.74 -17.53 -11.63
C LEU A 38 15.09 -16.89 -11.90
N GLY A 39 15.61 -16.10 -10.96
CA GLY A 39 16.95 -15.53 -11.05
C GLY A 39 18.01 -16.60 -11.26
N PHE A 40 17.95 -17.66 -10.44
CA PHE A 40 18.87 -18.79 -10.54
C PHE A 40 18.69 -19.57 -11.85
N LEU A 41 17.44 -19.77 -12.30
CA LEU A 41 17.15 -20.39 -13.60
C LEU A 41 17.87 -19.65 -14.74
N VAL A 42 17.74 -18.31 -14.78
CA VAL A 42 18.36 -17.48 -15.82
C VAL A 42 19.88 -17.58 -15.79
N LEU A 43 20.51 -17.66 -14.62
CA LEU A 43 21.96 -17.86 -14.52
C LEU A 43 22.39 -19.21 -15.10
N THR A 44 21.63 -20.29 -14.84
CA THR A 44 21.93 -21.63 -15.37
C THR A 44 21.68 -21.75 -16.87
N THR A 45 20.71 -21.02 -17.42
CA THR A 45 20.40 -21.00 -18.86
C THR A 45 21.13 -19.90 -19.63
N GLY A 46 21.68 -18.91 -18.93
CA GLY A 46 22.22 -17.66 -19.48
C GLY A 46 23.54 -17.81 -20.25
N GLY A 47 24.23 -18.94 -20.08
CA GLY A 47 25.43 -19.28 -20.87
C GLY A 47 25.15 -19.53 -22.35
N LEU A 48 23.88 -19.54 -22.78
CA LEU A 48 23.48 -19.77 -24.17
C LEU A 48 23.41 -18.49 -25.02
N PHE A 49 23.65 -17.30 -24.45
CA PHE A 49 23.43 -16.01 -25.13
C PHE A 49 24.74 -15.25 -25.45
N ALA A 50 24.73 -14.50 -26.54
CA ALA A 50 25.91 -13.84 -27.13
C ALA A 50 26.54 -12.71 -26.29
N SER A 51 25.83 -12.16 -25.30
CA SER A 51 26.35 -11.13 -24.37
C SER A 51 26.06 -11.53 -22.92
N PRO A 52 26.91 -12.38 -22.30
CA PRO A 52 26.64 -12.96 -21.00
C PRO A 52 26.52 -11.90 -19.90
N TRP A 53 27.45 -10.94 -19.81
CA TRP A 53 27.49 -9.99 -18.69
C TRP A 53 26.19 -9.17 -18.55
N ARG A 54 25.58 -8.76 -19.68
CA ARG A 54 24.39 -7.92 -19.69
C ARG A 54 23.17 -8.72 -19.24
N VAL A 55 23.03 -9.96 -19.72
CA VAL A 55 21.96 -10.87 -19.29
C VAL A 55 22.08 -11.21 -17.81
N TRP A 56 23.30 -11.42 -17.30
CA TRP A 56 23.54 -11.73 -15.88
C TRP A 56 23.23 -10.54 -14.99
N ALA A 57 23.62 -9.33 -15.39
CA ALA A 57 23.30 -8.10 -14.65
C ALA A 57 21.78 -7.87 -14.57
N LEU A 58 21.07 -8.01 -15.69
CA LEU A 58 19.61 -7.84 -15.73
C LEU A 58 18.88 -8.94 -14.95
N ALA A 59 19.36 -10.19 -15.03
CA ALA A 59 18.82 -11.30 -14.27
C ALA A 59 18.98 -11.09 -12.77
N LEU A 60 20.16 -10.66 -12.33
CA LEU A 60 20.41 -10.36 -10.92
C LEU A 60 19.56 -9.18 -10.44
N ALA A 61 19.39 -8.15 -11.26
CA ALA A 61 18.53 -7.01 -10.95
C ALA A 61 17.07 -7.45 -10.77
N SER A 62 16.51 -8.20 -11.72
CA SER A 62 15.12 -8.70 -11.63
C SER A 62 14.94 -9.69 -10.47
N ALA A 63 15.91 -10.58 -10.23
CA ALA A 63 15.90 -11.49 -9.09
C ALA A 63 15.90 -10.75 -7.74
N THR A 64 16.72 -9.69 -7.62
CA THR A 64 16.77 -8.87 -6.41
C THR A 64 15.47 -8.10 -6.22
N LEU A 65 14.92 -7.57 -7.31
CA LEU A 65 13.68 -6.83 -7.30
C LEU A 65 12.51 -7.71 -6.85
N LYS A 66 12.37 -8.90 -7.44
CA LYS A 66 11.29 -9.86 -7.15
C LYS A 66 11.48 -10.65 -5.87
N GLY A 67 12.73 -10.95 -5.52
CA GLY A 67 13.09 -11.78 -4.36
C GLY A 67 13.25 -11.00 -3.05
N LEU A 68 13.49 -9.68 -3.13
CA LEU A 68 13.74 -8.83 -1.96
C LEU A 68 12.90 -7.56 -1.95
N VAL A 69 12.96 -6.73 -3.01
CA VAL A 69 12.37 -5.39 -3.04
C VAL A 69 10.84 -5.46 -2.97
N PHE A 70 10.20 -6.13 -3.93
CA PHE A 70 8.73 -6.26 -3.95
C PHE A 70 8.17 -6.99 -2.73
N PRO A 71 8.75 -8.13 -2.27
CA PRO A 71 8.28 -8.76 -1.05
C PRO A 71 8.33 -7.83 0.16
N LYS A 72 9.37 -6.98 0.28
CA LYS A 72 9.48 -6.00 1.36
C LYS A 72 8.44 -4.89 1.24
N LEU A 73 8.24 -4.33 0.05
CA LEU A 73 7.21 -3.31 -0.19
C LEU A 73 5.81 -3.86 0.11
N LEU A 74 5.51 -5.09 -0.31
CA LEU A 74 4.23 -5.75 -0.04
C LEU A 74 4.04 -6.08 1.43
N GLN A 75 5.10 -6.46 2.15
CA GLN A 75 5.04 -6.65 3.60
C GLN A 75 4.79 -5.35 4.34
N ASN A 76 5.39 -4.26 3.90
CA ASN A 76 5.15 -2.93 4.47
C ASN A 76 3.70 -2.51 4.22
N ALA A 77 3.24 -2.60 2.96
CA ALA A 77 1.85 -2.33 2.61
C ALA A 77 0.86 -3.19 3.42
N LEU A 78 1.17 -4.47 3.66
CA LEU A 78 0.34 -5.35 4.49
C LEU A 78 0.24 -4.89 5.95
N ARG A 79 1.34 -4.36 6.52
CA ARG A 79 1.36 -3.84 7.90
C ARG A 79 0.57 -2.54 8.01
N GLU A 80 0.72 -1.69 7.02
CA GLU A 80 0.10 -0.37 6.95
C GLU A 80 -1.42 -0.48 6.76
N LEU A 81 -1.88 -1.37 5.89
CA LEU A 81 -3.31 -1.59 5.61
C LEU A 81 -4.12 -2.24 6.78
N ASP A 82 -3.51 -2.47 7.96
CA ASP A 82 -4.02 -3.26 9.10
C ASP A 82 -4.78 -4.55 8.69
N VAL A 83 -4.32 -5.18 7.60
CA VAL A 83 -4.88 -6.45 7.13
C VAL A 83 -4.29 -7.56 7.99
N GLN A 84 -4.79 -7.69 9.21
CA GLN A 84 -4.53 -8.84 10.09
C GLN A 84 -5.26 -10.11 9.60
N ARG A 85 -6.17 -9.98 8.62
CA ARG A 85 -7.05 -11.06 8.19
C ARG A 85 -6.40 -11.94 7.12
N GLU A 86 -6.43 -13.24 7.38
CA GLU A 86 -6.45 -14.25 6.32
C GLU A 86 -7.58 -13.90 5.35
N GLU A 87 -7.26 -13.75 4.07
CA GLU A 87 -8.30 -13.69 3.05
C GLU A 87 -9.03 -15.03 3.09
N ARG A 88 -10.34 -15.05 3.35
CA ARG A 88 -11.15 -16.24 3.03
C ARG A 88 -11.12 -16.35 1.51
N PRO A 89 -10.34 -17.28 0.92
CA PRO A 89 -10.25 -17.37 -0.52
C PRO A 89 -11.65 -17.75 -1.04
N LEU A 90 -12.06 -17.20 -2.19
CA LEU A 90 -13.37 -17.53 -2.78
C LEU A 90 -13.53 -19.03 -3.01
N VAL A 91 -12.39 -19.71 -3.22
CA VAL A 91 -12.27 -21.15 -3.45
C VAL A 91 -11.48 -21.77 -2.28
N GLY A 92 -12.09 -22.67 -1.52
CA GLY A 92 -11.43 -23.33 -0.38
C GLY A 92 -10.15 -24.08 -0.77
N PHE A 93 -9.32 -24.45 0.22
CA PHE A 93 -8.03 -25.12 0.02
C PHE A 93 -8.09 -26.30 -0.95
N SER A 94 -8.98 -27.27 -0.68
CA SER A 94 -9.09 -28.49 -1.48
C SER A 94 -9.50 -28.20 -2.92
N ALA A 95 -10.43 -27.25 -3.11
CA ALA A 95 -10.89 -26.85 -4.43
C ALA A 95 -9.80 -26.09 -5.21
N SER A 96 -9.03 -25.22 -4.55
CA SER A 96 -7.89 -24.51 -5.18
C SER A 96 -6.79 -25.48 -5.62
N LEU A 97 -6.55 -26.55 -4.84
CA LEU A 97 -5.58 -27.58 -5.21
C LEU A 97 -6.06 -28.43 -6.39
N LEU A 98 -7.36 -28.79 -6.43
CA LEU A 98 -7.96 -29.50 -7.56
C LEU A 98 -7.93 -28.65 -8.84
N VAL A 99 -8.26 -27.36 -8.73
CA VAL A 99 -8.11 -26.41 -9.84
C VAL A 99 -6.65 -26.35 -10.27
N GLY A 100 -5.71 -26.24 -9.34
CA GLY A 100 -4.27 -26.27 -9.63
C GLY A 100 -3.84 -27.52 -10.40
N LEU A 101 -4.31 -28.70 -10.00
CA LEU A 101 -4.03 -29.94 -10.71
C LEU A 101 -4.62 -29.91 -12.12
N GLY A 102 -5.85 -29.43 -12.27
CA GLY A 102 -6.48 -29.23 -13.58
C GLY A 102 -5.69 -28.28 -14.48
N LEU A 103 -5.25 -27.13 -13.94
CA LEU A 103 -4.44 -26.14 -14.66
C LEU A 103 -3.06 -26.70 -15.05
N PHE A 104 -2.45 -27.53 -14.20
CA PHE A 104 -1.17 -28.19 -14.49
C PHE A 104 -1.31 -29.24 -15.61
N VAL A 105 -2.33 -30.09 -15.55
CA VAL A 105 -2.60 -31.06 -16.63
C VAL A 105 -2.94 -30.34 -17.93
N PHE A 106 -3.73 -29.25 -17.85
CA PHE A 106 -4.03 -28.41 -18.99
C PHE A 106 -2.78 -27.79 -19.60
N SER A 107 -1.87 -27.24 -18.78
CA SER A 107 -0.64 -26.62 -19.28
C SER A 107 0.29 -27.63 -19.97
N LEU A 108 0.40 -28.86 -19.44
CA LEU A 108 1.13 -29.96 -20.08
C LEU A 108 0.54 -30.30 -21.44
N LYS A 109 -0.79 -30.44 -21.53
CA LYS A 109 -1.49 -30.73 -22.79
C LYS A 109 -1.35 -29.57 -23.78
N ALA A 110 -1.50 -28.33 -23.33
CA ALA A 110 -1.39 -27.14 -24.17
C ALA A 110 0.02 -27.02 -24.76
N ALA A 111 1.06 -27.19 -23.93
CA ALA A 111 2.44 -27.17 -24.38
C ALA A 111 2.77 -28.31 -25.35
N ALA A 112 2.20 -29.50 -25.14
CA ALA A 112 2.42 -30.65 -26.03
C ALA A 112 1.77 -30.50 -27.42
N ARG A 113 0.80 -29.58 -27.60
CA ARG A 113 0.17 -29.30 -28.89
C ARG A 113 0.98 -28.34 -29.76
N LEU A 114 1.99 -27.68 -29.21
CA LEU A 114 2.85 -26.78 -29.97
C LEU A 114 3.93 -27.59 -30.71
N PRO A 115 4.14 -27.35 -32.02
CA PRO A 115 5.20 -27.99 -32.78
C PRO A 115 6.57 -27.44 -32.34
N LEU A 116 7.15 -28.02 -31.29
CA LEU A 116 8.41 -27.57 -30.71
C LEU A 116 9.61 -28.23 -31.42
N PRO A 117 10.56 -27.45 -31.96
CA PRO A 117 11.82 -27.97 -32.48
C PRO A 117 12.71 -28.37 -31.29
N SER A 118 12.74 -29.67 -30.97
CA SER A 118 13.36 -30.29 -29.78
C SER A 118 14.70 -29.69 -29.32
N PRO A 119 14.75 -29.24 -28.06
CA PRO A 119 15.56 -29.87 -27.01
C PRO A 119 14.72 -30.25 -25.78
N LEU A 120 15.23 -31.20 -24.98
CA LEU A 120 14.60 -31.74 -23.76
C LEU A 120 14.23 -30.65 -22.72
N VAL A 121 14.97 -29.54 -22.66
CA VAL A 121 14.74 -28.42 -21.72
C VAL A 121 13.40 -27.69 -21.99
N LEU A 122 12.99 -27.58 -23.25
CA LEU A 122 11.70 -26.97 -23.58
C LEU A 122 10.50 -27.82 -23.14
N ARG A 123 10.69 -29.12 -22.84
CA ARG A 123 9.58 -30.01 -22.44
C ARG A 123 8.91 -29.59 -21.15
N LEU A 124 9.66 -29.05 -20.18
CA LEU A 124 9.11 -28.68 -18.89
C LEU A 124 9.05 -27.15 -18.70
N LEU A 125 9.94 -26.40 -19.37
CA LEU A 125 9.97 -24.94 -19.27
C LEU A 125 8.64 -24.31 -19.75
N LEU A 126 8.14 -24.74 -20.92
CA LEU A 126 6.92 -24.18 -21.50
C LEU A 126 5.64 -24.56 -20.72
N PRO A 127 5.40 -25.83 -20.32
CA PRO A 127 4.29 -26.14 -19.42
C PRO A 127 4.39 -25.44 -18.07
N SER A 128 5.59 -25.26 -17.51
CA SER A 128 5.80 -24.54 -16.25
C SER A 128 5.45 -23.06 -16.41
N ALA A 129 5.83 -22.44 -17.54
CA ALA A 129 5.46 -21.07 -17.87
C ALA A 129 3.94 -20.89 -17.93
N PHE A 130 3.26 -21.73 -18.73
CA PHE A 130 1.80 -21.70 -18.84
C PHE A 130 1.10 -22.00 -17.52
N PHE A 131 1.59 -22.98 -16.75
CA PHE A 131 1.03 -23.26 -15.44
C PHE A 131 1.14 -22.05 -14.52
N THR A 132 2.31 -21.42 -14.47
CA THR A 132 2.58 -20.22 -13.65
C THR A 132 1.69 -19.05 -14.08
N MET A 133 1.54 -18.81 -15.39
CA MET A 133 0.63 -17.79 -15.92
C MET A 133 -0.82 -18.03 -15.48
N LEU A 134 -1.32 -19.26 -15.66
CA LEU A 134 -2.69 -19.63 -15.31
C LEU A 134 -2.95 -19.54 -13.81
N VAL A 135 -1.97 -19.91 -12.98
CA VAL A 135 -2.04 -19.72 -11.53
C VAL A 135 -2.11 -18.25 -11.17
N GLY A 136 -1.28 -17.40 -11.79
CA GLY A 136 -1.36 -15.95 -11.60
C GLY A 136 -2.72 -15.38 -11.96
N LEU A 137 -3.25 -15.76 -13.13
CA LEU A 137 -4.59 -15.36 -13.58
C LEU A 137 -5.69 -15.86 -12.64
N PHE A 138 -5.60 -17.10 -12.15
CA PHE A 138 -6.52 -17.63 -11.16
C PHE A 138 -6.47 -16.83 -9.86
N LEU A 139 -5.30 -16.44 -9.37
CA LEU A 139 -5.19 -15.63 -8.16
C LEU A 139 -5.80 -14.23 -8.32
N ILE A 140 -5.63 -13.60 -9.49
CA ILE A 140 -6.24 -12.30 -9.81
C ILE A 140 -7.77 -12.41 -9.80
N THR A 141 -8.32 -13.48 -10.37
CA THR A 141 -9.78 -13.67 -10.49
C THR A 141 -10.45 -14.23 -9.22
N ALA A 142 -9.75 -15.07 -8.47
CA ALA A 142 -10.27 -15.75 -7.28
C ALA A 142 -10.09 -14.97 -5.97
N ARG A 143 -9.45 -13.80 -5.99
CA ARG A 143 -9.21 -12.99 -4.80
C ARG A 143 -9.73 -11.57 -4.96
N ARG A 144 -10.20 -10.98 -3.85
CA ARG A 144 -10.96 -9.73 -3.86
C ARG A 144 -10.14 -8.51 -3.45
N THR A 145 -9.03 -8.68 -2.71
CA THR A 145 -8.22 -7.54 -2.28
C THR A 145 -7.21 -7.12 -3.34
N ALA A 146 -6.91 -5.83 -3.39
CA ALA A 146 -5.86 -5.29 -4.25
C ALA A 146 -4.51 -6.00 -4.00
N LEU A 147 -4.11 -6.21 -2.75
CA LEU A 147 -2.88 -6.94 -2.40
C LEU A 147 -2.81 -8.34 -3.01
N ALA A 148 -3.92 -9.08 -2.96
CA ALA A 148 -3.99 -10.40 -3.57
C ALA A 148 -3.89 -10.36 -5.09
N GLN A 149 -4.50 -9.36 -5.73
CA GLN A 149 -4.40 -9.14 -7.17
C GLN A 149 -2.96 -8.79 -7.58
N VAL A 150 -2.26 -7.98 -6.78
CA VAL A 150 -0.82 -7.68 -6.97
C VAL A 150 0.03 -8.94 -6.91
N LEU A 151 -0.22 -9.79 -5.91
CA LEU A 151 0.48 -11.08 -5.78
C LEU A 151 0.18 -12.01 -6.95
N GLY A 152 -1.08 -12.08 -7.39
CA GLY A 152 -1.47 -12.86 -8.57
C GLY A 152 -0.83 -12.33 -9.86
N TYR A 153 -0.74 -11.01 -10.01
CA TYR A 153 -0.05 -10.37 -11.12
C TYR A 153 1.45 -10.69 -11.12
N LEU A 154 2.12 -10.64 -9.97
CA LEU A 154 3.54 -10.98 -9.87
C LEU A 154 3.81 -12.45 -10.27
N VAL A 155 2.90 -13.36 -9.91
CA VAL A 155 2.97 -14.77 -10.38
C VAL A 155 2.70 -14.87 -11.88
N LEU A 156 1.72 -14.14 -12.42
CA LEU A 156 1.42 -14.12 -13.86
C LEU A 156 2.64 -13.64 -14.66
N GLU A 157 3.23 -12.53 -14.24
CA GLU A 157 4.47 -11.96 -14.79
C GLU A 157 5.62 -12.98 -14.79
N ASN A 158 5.81 -13.69 -13.67
CA ASN A 158 6.81 -14.76 -13.58
C ASN A 158 6.58 -15.84 -14.64
N GLY A 159 5.32 -16.17 -14.93
CA GLY A 159 4.95 -17.06 -16.03
C GLY A 159 5.27 -16.47 -17.41
N VAL A 160 4.98 -15.18 -17.64
CA VAL A 160 5.33 -14.45 -18.88
C VAL A 160 6.84 -14.48 -19.13
N PHE A 161 7.62 -14.22 -18.10
CA PHE A 161 9.08 -14.28 -18.17
C PHE A 161 9.59 -15.67 -18.55
N LEU A 162 9.07 -16.73 -17.92
CA LEU A 162 9.40 -18.12 -18.28
C LEU A 162 9.02 -18.48 -19.73
N ALA A 163 7.87 -18.01 -20.21
CA ALA A 163 7.45 -18.23 -21.59
C ALA A 163 8.38 -17.50 -22.57
N GLY A 164 8.80 -16.28 -22.22
CA GLY A 164 9.81 -15.54 -22.97
C GLY A 164 11.11 -16.32 -23.12
N LEU A 165 11.62 -16.89 -22.02
CA LEU A 165 12.81 -17.76 -22.04
C LEU A 165 12.63 -19.02 -22.91
N ALA A 166 11.41 -19.56 -23.00
CA ALA A 166 11.12 -20.73 -23.83
C ALA A 166 11.03 -20.40 -25.33
N LEU A 167 10.42 -19.26 -25.68
CA LEU A 167 10.03 -18.96 -27.06
C LEU A 167 11.03 -18.09 -27.81
N THR A 168 11.82 -17.28 -27.10
CA THR A 168 12.79 -16.38 -27.73
C THR A 168 14.21 -16.92 -27.61
N ARG A 169 14.90 -17.05 -28.76
CA ARG A 169 16.35 -17.33 -28.80
C ARG A 169 17.19 -16.09 -28.48
N GLU A 170 16.59 -14.90 -28.62
CA GLU A 170 17.18 -13.63 -28.27
C GLU A 170 16.72 -13.22 -26.85
N ALA A 171 17.56 -13.51 -25.85
CA ALA A 171 17.32 -13.16 -24.45
C ALA A 171 16.92 -11.70 -24.11
N PRO A 172 17.36 -10.64 -24.83
CA PRO A 172 17.17 -9.27 -24.35
C PRO A 172 15.69 -8.87 -24.22
N LEU A 173 14.85 -9.18 -25.20
CA LEU A 173 13.48 -8.66 -25.27
C LEU A 173 12.59 -9.19 -24.14
N SER A 174 12.69 -10.48 -23.80
CA SER A 174 11.88 -11.08 -22.73
C SER A 174 12.24 -10.52 -21.35
N VAL A 175 13.52 -10.24 -21.11
CA VAL A 175 14.01 -9.64 -19.86
C VAL A 175 13.64 -8.17 -19.78
N GLU A 176 13.77 -7.42 -20.87
CA GLU A 176 13.40 -6.00 -20.96
C GLU A 176 11.90 -5.78 -20.75
N LEU A 177 11.06 -6.63 -21.37
CA LEU A 177 9.61 -6.62 -21.13
C LEU A 177 9.26 -6.95 -19.68
N GLY A 178 9.99 -7.88 -19.05
CA GLY A 178 9.87 -8.16 -17.62
C GLY A 178 10.17 -6.93 -16.77
N ILE A 179 11.22 -6.18 -17.09
CA ILE A 179 11.57 -4.95 -16.36
C ILE A 179 10.48 -3.87 -16.52
N LEU A 180 9.89 -3.73 -17.71
CA LEU A 180 8.77 -2.81 -17.92
C LEU A 180 7.56 -3.19 -17.05
N LEU A 181 7.27 -4.49 -16.97
CA LEU A 181 6.19 -5.07 -16.18
C LEU A 181 6.42 -4.90 -14.67
N ASP A 182 7.67 -5.03 -14.24
CA ASP A 182 8.18 -4.74 -12.91
C ASP A 182 7.99 -3.25 -12.53
N ILE A 183 8.29 -2.31 -13.44
CA ILE A 183 8.07 -0.87 -13.21
C ILE A 183 6.58 -0.58 -13.02
N PHE A 184 5.72 -1.15 -13.87
CA PHE A 184 4.28 -1.02 -13.71
C PHE A 184 3.82 -1.53 -12.34
N LEU A 185 4.36 -2.66 -11.89
CA LEU A 185 4.08 -3.20 -10.57
C LEU A 185 4.55 -2.27 -9.45
N GLY A 186 5.75 -1.71 -9.57
CA GLY A 186 6.29 -0.74 -8.61
C GLY A 186 5.39 0.48 -8.45
N ILE A 187 4.90 1.04 -9.57
CA ILE A 187 3.94 2.15 -9.58
C ILE A 187 2.63 1.72 -8.91
N PHE A 188 2.12 0.54 -9.22
CA PHE A 188 0.87 0.04 -8.65
C PHE A 188 0.98 -0.19 -7.13
N ILE A 189 2.09 -0.75 -6.65
CA ILE A 189 2.36 -0.91 -5.21
C ILE A 189 2.49 0.45 -4.53
N MET A 190 3.20 1.41 -5.15
CA MET A 190 3.31 2.77 -4.60
C MET A 190 1.93 3.45 -4.52
N GLY A 191 1.10 3.31 -5.57
CA GLY A 191 -0.26 3.82 -5.57
C GLY A 191 -1.12 3.20 -4.46
N LEU A 192 -0.95 1.90 -4.19
CA LEU A 192 -1.63 1.21 -3.09
C LEU A 192 -1.23 1.79 -1.72
N VAL A 193 0.07 2.00 -1.49
CA VAL A 193 0.59 2.58 -0.24
C VAL A 193 0.13 4.03 -0.09
N MET A 194 0.28 4.84 -1.14
CA MET A 194 -0.13 6.25 -1.16
C MET A 194 -1.63 6.44 -0.90
N TYR A 195 -2.48 5.61 -1.51
CA TYR A 195 -3.93 5.64 -1.29
C TYR A 195 -4.30 5.37 0.16
N HIS A 196 -3.56 4.49 0.84
CA HIS A 196 -3.80 4.21 2.25
C HIS A 196 -3.36 5.37 3.15
N ILE A 197 -2.14 5.89 2.92
CA ILE A 197 -1.60 7.03 3.67
C ILE A 197 -2.56 8.23 3.58
N SER A 198 -3.06 8.56 2.38
CA SER A 198 -4.00 9.65 2.19
C SER A 198 -5.28 9.50 3.02
N ARG A 199 -5.74 8.27 3.26
CA ARG A 199 -6.96 8.01 4.05
C ARG A 199 -6.75 8.10 5.56
N GLU A 200 -5.53 7.92 6.06
CA GLU A 200 -5.25 8.07 7.49
C GLU A 200 -5.23 9.56 7.88
N PHE A 201 -4.78 10.41 6.95
CA PHE A 201 -4.77 11.87 7.12
C PHE A 201 -6.16 12.54 7.00
N ASP A 202 -7.18 11.88 6.44
CA ASP A 202 -8.57 12.39 6.36
C ASP A 202 -9.24 12.62 7.73
N THR A 203 -8.62 12.19 8.84
CA THR A 203 -9.17 12.39 10.20
C THR A 203 -8.79 13.72 10.86
N LEU A 204 -7.91 14.51 10.24
CA LEU A 204 -7.56 15.86 10.68
C LEU A 204 -8.31 16.96 9.89
N ASP A 205 -9.27 16.56 9.05
CA ASP A 205 -9.96 17.48 8.15
C ASP A 205 -11.00 18.34 8.87
N THR A 206 -10.82 19.66 8.78
CA THR A 206 -11.79 20.69 9.18
C THR A 206 -13.15 20.54 8.48
N ASP A 207 -13.20 19.77 7.39
CA ASP A 207 -14.40 19.41 6.64
C ASP A 207 -15.46 18.68 7.48
N VAL A 208 -15.05 17.88 8.47
CA VAL A 208 -16.00 17.22 9.39
C VAL A 208 -16.76 18.24 10.23
N ILE A 209 -16.05 19.27 10.71
CA ILE A 209 -16.63 20.40 11.47
C ILE A 209 -17.51 21.25 10.54
N ALA A 210 -17.08 21.50 9.30
CA ALA A 210 -17.84 22.29 8.34
C ALA A 210 -19.17 21.64 7.92
N ARG A 211 -19.20 20.30 7.76
CA ARG A 211 -20.40 19.57 7.33
C ARG A 211 -21.41 19.30 8.44
N ARG A 212 -20.95 19.06 9.67
CA ARG A 212 -21.83 18.79 10.82
C ARG A 212 -22.20 20.05 11.60
N GLY A 213 -21.43 21.13 11.43
CA GLY A 213 -21.52 22.32 12.26
C GLY A 213 -20.98 22.06 13.67
N ILE A 214 -20.73 23.14 14.39
CA ILE A 214 -20.40 23.08 15.81
C ILE A 214 -21.74 23.23 16.56
N VAL A 215 -22.20 22.15 17.19
CA VAL A 215 -23.44 22.12 17.99
C VAL A 215 -23.08 21.74 19.42
N GLY A 216 -23.33 22.64 20.37
CA GLY A 216 -23.04 22.45 21.79
C GLY A 216 -23.59 23.61 22.60
N ARG A 217 -23.48 23.52 23.93
CA ARG A 217 -23.86 24.60 24.84
C ARG A 217 -22.73 25.63 24.89
N GLY A 218 -23.03 26.86 24.47
CA GLY A 218 -22.09 27.97 24.57
C GLY A 218 -22.14 28.60 25.96
N VAL A 219 -20.99 28.72 26.62
CA VAL A 219 -20.86 29.42 27.91
C VAL A 219 -20.04 30.68 27.68
N LEU A 220 -20.69 31.84 27.83
CA LEU A 220 -20.02 33.13 27.77
C LEU A 220 -19.28 33.36 29.09
N VAL A 221 -17.99 33.67 29.00
CA VAL A 221 -17.16 34.11 30.13
C VAL A 221 -16.86 35.58 29.93
N ASP A 222 -17.58 36.46 30.63
CA ASP A 222 -17.46 37.91 30.49
C ASP A 222 -16.33 38.50 31.34
N ALA A 223 -15.10 38.15 30.96
CA ALA A 223 -13.90 38.62 31.64
C ALA A 223 -13.82 40.16 31.69
N ALA A 224 -14.26 40.87 30.64
CA ALA A 224 -14.26 42.33 30.64
C ALA A 224 -15.12 42.92 31.77
N ALA A 225 -16.35 42.44 31.91
CA ALA A 225 -17.29 42.93 32.93
C ALA A 225 -16.83 42.58 34.36
N TYR A 226 -16.36 41.35 34.57
CA TYR A 226 -15.85 40.93 35.88
C TYR A 226 -14.65 41.77 36.33
N PHE A 227 -13.64 41.91 35.47
CA PHE A 227 -12.43 42.65 35.79
C PHE A 227 -12.71 44.14 36.02
N GLU A 228 -13.69 44.73 35.34
CA GLU A 228 -14.19 46.08 35.62
C GLU A 228 -14.86 46.15 37.01
N ALA A 229 -15.71 45.19 37.35
CA ALA A 229 -16.42 45.13 38.63
C ALA A 229 -15.50 44.99 39.85
N VAL A 230 -14.39 44.25 39.72
CA VAL A 230 -13.39 44.09 40.79
C VAL A 230 -12.32 45.21 40.80
N GLY A 231 -12.51 46.27 40.01
CA GLY A 231 -11.64 47.44 40.00
C GLY A 231 -10.29 47.24 39.29
N ARG A 232 -10.18 46.22 38.45
CA ARG A 232 -8.96 45.88 37.68
C ARG A 232 -9.29 45.72 36.19
N PRO A 233 -9.77 46.77 35.49
CA PRO A 233 -10.22 46.65 34.11
C PRO A 233 -9.11 46.13 33.19
N LEU A 234 -9.47 45.27 32.24
CA LEU A 234 -8.54 44.75 31.23
C LEU A 234 -8.20 45.87 30.24
N ASP A 235 -6.93 46.26 30.17
CA ASP A 235 -6.44 47.20 29.17
C ASP A 235 -6.18 46.45 27.84
N PRO A 236 -6.94 46.78 26.76
CA PRO A 236 -6.79 46.11 25.46
C PRO A 236 -5.49 46.44 24.72
N ALA A 237 -4.77 47.50 25.12
CA ALA A 237 -3.52 47.93 24.49
C ALA A 237 -2.30 47.14 24.96
N VAL A 238 -2.42 46.36 26.04
CA VAL A 238 -1.34 45.56 26.61
C VAL A 238 -1.71 44.08 26.62
N ARG A 239 -0.68 43.21 26.54
CA ARG A 239 -0.90 41.76 26.65
C ARG A 239 -1.18 41.39 28.10
N VAL A 240 -2.42 40.99 28.38
CA VAL A 240 -2.83 40.42 29.66
C VAL A 240 -3.07 38.93 29.49
N ALA A 241 -2.44 38.11 30.33
CA ALA A 241 -2.68 36.67 30.36
C ALA A 241 -3.85 36.36 31.30
N LEU A 242 -4.88 35.68 30.80
CA LEU A 242 -5.98 35.15 31.60
C LEU A 242 -5.71 33.68 31.88
N GLY A 243 -5.48 33.35 33.16
CA GLY A 243 -5.22 31.98 33.59
C GLY A 243 -6.52 31.23 33.93
N PRO A 244 -6.44 29.91 34.20
CA PRO A 244 -7.58 29.11 34.63
C PRO A 244 -8.28 29.68 35.88
N GLY A 245 -7.52 30.15 36.87
CA GLY A 245 -8.07 30.75 38.08
C GLY A 245 -8.85 32.06 37.84
N ASP A 246 -8.46 32.85 36.82
CA ASP A 246 -9.24 34.03 36.44
C ASP A 246 -10.57 33.61 35.80
N LEU A 247 -10.58 32.57 34.97
CA LEU A 247 -11.79 32.04 34.33
C LEU A 247 -12.75 31.45 35.38
N GLU A 248 -12.23 30.68 36.33
CA GLU A 248 -13.01 30.14 37.46
C GLU A 248 -13.62 31.27 38.31
N ALA A 249 -12.88 32.35 38.54
CA ALA A 249 -13.39 33.50 39.29
C ALA A 249 -14.50 34.25 38.54
N VAL A 250 -14.37 34.42 37.21
CA VAL A 250 -15.42 35.02 36.37
C VAL A 250 -16.67 34.14 36.40
N LEU A 251 -16.53 32.83 36.16
CA LEU A 251 -17.64 31.88 36.19
C LEU A 251 -18.34 31.83 37.56
N GLY A 252 -17.56 31.88 38.64
CA GLY A 252 -18.07 31.96 40.00
C GLY A 252 -18.85 33.26 40.28
N TRP A 253 -18.38 34.39 39.74
CA TRP A 253 -19.08 35.68 39.82
C TRP A 253 -20.38 35.70 38.99
N GLU A 254 -20.39 35.05 37.82
CA GLU A 254 -21.58 34.90 36.97
C GLU A 254 -22.55 33.82 37.50
N GLY A 255 -22.10 32.98 38.43
CA GLY A 255 -22.88 31.86 38.97
C GLY A 255 -23.08 30.73 37.96
N VAL A 256 -22.18 30.57 36.99
CA VAL A 256 -22.30 29.60 35.89
C VAL A 256 -21.34 28.43 36.08
N GLY A 257 -21.85 27.21 35.98
CA GLY A 257 -21.05 25.98 36.00
C GLY A 257 -20.71 25.49 34.60
N LEU A 258 -19.54 24.85 34.46
CA LEU A 258 -19.13 24.19 33.21
C LEU A 258 -19.49 22.71 33.23
N GLU A 259 -19.88 22.19 32.06
CA GLU A 259 -20.10 20.77 31.80
C GLU A 259 -19.20 20.29 30.65
N ALA A 260 -18.98 18.98 30.59
CA ALA A 260 -18.23 18.38 29.49
C ALA A 260 -18.97 18.59 28.16
N GLY A 261 -18.28 19.19 27.18
CA GLY A 261 -18.85 19.55 25.87
C GLY A 261 -19.27 21.02 25.74
N ASP A 262 -19.10 21.83 26.78
CA ASP A 262 -19.30 23.28 26.69
C ASP A 262 -18.27 23.95 25.76
N ILE A 263 -18.73 24.96 25.04
CA ILE A 263 -17.90 25.82 24.20
C ILE A 263 -17.75 27.15 24.92
N LEU A 264 -16.55 27.41 25.44
CA LEU A 264 -16.22 28.65 26.13
C LEU A 264 -16.08 29.80 25.13
N LEU A 265 -16.91 30.83 25.30
CA LEU A 265 -16.84 32.08 24.54
C LEU A 265 -16.27 33.17 25.46
N LEU A 266 -15.02 33.56 25.24
CA LEU A 266 -14.34 34.51 26.12
C LEU A 266 -14.53 35.95 25.61
N ARG A 267 -15.22 36.79 26.40
CA ARG A 267 -15.37 38.22 26.11
C ARG A 267 -14.34 39.04 26.87
N THR A 268 -13.28 39.43 26.17
CA THR A 268 -12.18 40.26 26.73
C THR A 268 -12.41 41.77 26.57
N GLY A 269 -13.45 42.20 25.85
CA GLY A 269 -13.72 43.61 25.55
C GLY A 269 -12.86 44.20 24.43
N TRP A 270 -11.87 43.46 23.93
CA TRP A 270 -10.93 43.92 22.89
C TRP A 270 -11.65 44.38 21.61
N LEU A 271 -12.65 43.63 21.14
CA LEU A 271 -13.40 43.99 19.93
C LEU A 271 -14.13 45.33 20.06
N ARG A 272 -14.73 45.60 21.23
CA ARG A 272 -15.41 46.89 21.50
C ARG A 272 -14.43 48.05 21.46
N TRP A 273 -13.26 47.88 22.06
CA TRP A 273 -12.19 48.88 22.01
C TRP A 273 -11.67 49.10 20.59
N TYR A 274 -11.35 48.03 19.87
CA TYR A 274 -10.83 48.09 18.50
C TYR A 274 -11.79 48.79 17.54
N LEU A 275 -13.09 48.48 17.61
CA LEU A 275 -14.10 49.13 16.79
C LEU A 275 -14.32 50.61 17.17
N GLY A 276 -14.03 50.98 18.42
CA GLY A 276 -14.07 52.38 18.89
C GLY A 276 -12.89 53.24 18.45
N LEU A 277 -11.81 52.64 17.91
CA LEU A 277 -10.68 53.39 17.38
C LEU A 277 -11.03 54.09 16.07
N ALA A 278 -10.47 55.29 15.86
CA ALA A 278 -10.46 55.95 14.56
C ALA A 278 -9.71 55.10 13.52
N GLU A 279 -10.00 55.33 12.24
CA GLU A 279 -9.43 54.52 11.14
C GLU A 279 -7.89 54.53 11.12
N ALA A 280 -7.27 55.67 11.47
CA ALA A 280 -5.81 55.78 11.63
C ALA A 280 -5.26 54.87 12.74
N GLY A 281 -5.98 54.78 13.87
CA GLY A 281 -5.62 53.90 14.99
C GLY A 281 -5.79 52.41 14.66
N ARG A 282 -6.80 52.05 13.85
CA ARG A 282 -6.97 50.67 13.35
C ARG A 282 -5.87 50.25 12.38
N ARG A 283 -5.43 51.16 11.49
CA ARG A 283 -4.31 50.88 10.55
C ARG A 283 -2.98 50.73 11.27
N ALA A 284 -2.72 51.51 12.32
CA ALA A 284 -1.49 51.39 13.12
C ALA A 284 -1.35 50.03 13.83
N LEU A 285 -2.46 49.35 14.12
CA LEU A 285 -2.50 48.01 14.72
C LEU A 285 -2.48 46.87 13.69
N ALA A 286 -2.74 47.15 12.42
CA ALA A 286 -2.84 46.14 11.36
C ALA A 286 -1.47 45.67 10.83
N GLY A 287 -0.40 46.45 11.05
CA GLY A 287 0.93 46.18 10.50
C GLY A 287 1.05 46.63 9.05
#